data_AF-A0A9K3STL2-F1
#
_entry.id   AF-A0A9K3STL2-F1
#
_cell.length_a   1.000
_cell.length_b   1.000
_cell.length_c   1.000
_cell.angle_alpha   90.00
_cell.angle_beta   90.00
_cell.angle_gamma   90.00
#
_symmetry.space_group_name_H-M   'P 1'
#
loop_
_entity.id
_entity.type
_entity.pdbx_description
1 polymer ?
#
loop_
_entity_poly.entity_id
_entity_poly.type
_entity_poly.pdbx_seq_one_letter_code
_entity_poly.pdbx_strand_id
1 'polypeptide(L)'
;MKNIIKKTANLLTIFRIFLVFCMLPFLYLKLLKHEIEIFKIYFNIIFLVASITDYLDGFIARKFLQTTIFGKFFDPIADKLLVIISSFYLLILCQNNNLLHQDNEKIVNYVLSFLIVTIIRDFIVMGIRLLAFEKKHIMTPSFGGKLKTFLNFISISIMLLSAQLERFCFQLFPRYNLKMYFFINIILILNIFIIIVSGMDYILKNFKLIYTNFNSKN
;
A
#
# COMPACT_ATOMS: atom_id res chain seq x y z
N MET A 1 3.30 25.53 13.37
CA MET A 1 2.95 24.23 14.01
C MET A 1 1.59 24.21 14.70
N LYS A 2 1.24 25.12 15.63
CA LYS A 2 -0.02 25.08 16.41
C LYS A 2 -1.32 24.97 15.57
N ASN A 3 -1.43 25.67 14.42
CA ASN A 3 -2.62 25.58 13.55
C ASN A 3 -2.71 24.29 12.71
N ILE A 4 -1.60 23.58 12.54
CA ILE A 4 -1.56 22.28 11.83
C ILE A 4 -2.08 21.19 12.78
N ILE A 5 -1.68 21.24 14.04
CA ILE A 5 -2.04 20.29 15.10
C ILE A 5 -3.52 20.41 15.52
N LYS A 6 -4.12 21.61 15.39
CA LYS A 6 -5.54 21.83 15.71
C LYS A 6 -6.52 21.10 14.78
N LYS A 7 -6.09 20.65 13.59
CA LYS A 7 -6.95 19.95 12.64
C LYS A 7 -6.79 18.44 12.82
N THR A 8 -7.89 17.76 13.13
CA THR A 8 -7.90 16.33 13.44
C THR A 8 -7.42 15.47 12.27
N ALA A 9 -7.73 15.85 11.03
CA ALA A 9 -7.23 15.17 9.84
C ALA A 9 -5.69 15.19 9.73
N ASN A 10 -5.05 16.34 9.94
CA ASN A 10 -3.59 16.45 9.87
C ASN A 10 -2.89 15.70 10.99
N LEU A 11 -3.50 15.65 12.18
CA LEU A 11 -2.97 14.89 13.30
C LEU A 11 -2.94 13.39 12.98
N LEU A 12 -3.98 12.88 12.31
CA LEU A 12 -4.04 11.50 11.83
C LEU A 12 -2.96 11.22 10.78
N THR A 13 -2.71 12.13 9.84
CA THR A 13 -1.59 11.99 8.87
C THR A 13 -0.24 11.88 9.59
N ILE A 14 0.02 12.78 10.55
CA ILE A 14 1.28 12.79 11.32
C ILE A 14 1.42 11.51 12.13
N PHE A 15 0.33 11.07 12.77
CA PHE A 15 0.28 9.84 13.52
C PHE A 15 0.55 8.63 12.63
N ARG A 16 -0.03 8.56 11.43
CA ARG A 16 0.25 7.51 10.44
C ARG A 16 1.71 7.51 10.01
N ILE A 17 2.29 8.67 9.73
CA ILE A 17 3.73 8.78 9.41
C ILE A 17 4.55 8.21 10.57
N PHE A 18 4.23 8.58 11.81
CA PHE A 18 4.87 8.03 13.00
C PHE A 18 4.74 6.50 13.09
N LEU A 19 3.55 5.94 12.88
CA LEU A 19 3.33 4.49 12.84
C LEU A 19 4.20 3.80 11.79
N VAL A 20 4.30 4.38 10.59
CA VAL A 20 5.16 3.87 9.53
C VAL A 20 6.63 3.84 9.97
N PHE A 21 7.11 4.87 10.66
CA PHE A 21 8.45 4.86 11.25
C PHE A 21 8.61 3.77 12.33
N CYS A 22 7.58 3.55 13.16
CA CYS A 22 7.58 2.47 14.14
C CYS A 22 7.61 1.06 13.52
N MET A 23 7.24 0.90 12.24
CA MET A 23 7.35 -0.38 11.53
C MET A 23 8.81 -0.72 11.15
N LEU A 24 9.68 0.29 10.99
CA LEU A 24 11.06 0.09 10.53
C LEU A 24 11.94 -0.75 11.47
N PRO A 25 11.90 -0.59 12.80
CA PRO A 25 12.65 -1.47 13.70
C PRO A 25 12.29 -2.96 13.53
N PHE A 26 11.00 -3.28 13.38
CA PHE A 26 10.57 -4.66 13.16
C PHE A 26 11.05 -5.21 11.82
N LEU A 27 11.03 -4.38 10.78
CA LEU A 27 11.60 -4.72 9.48
C LEU A 27 13.12 -4.97 9.59
N TYR A 28 13.84 -4.08 10.27
CA TYR A 28 15.28 -4.19 10.47
C TYR A 28 15.67 -5.44 11.28
N LEU A 29 14.98 -5.71 12.39
CA LEU A 29 15.20 -6.90 13.21
C LEU A 29 14.93 -8.18 12.40
N LYS A 30 13.91 -8.17 11.53
CA LYS A 30 13.64 -9.29 10.64
C LYS A 30 14.75 -9.51 9.61
N LEU A 31 15.32 -8.44 9.06
CA LEU A 31 16.49 -8.53 8.15
C LEU A 31 17.71 -9.14 8.84
N LEU A 32 17.92 -8.83 10.12
CA LEU A 32 18.96 -9.45 10.96
C LEU A 32 18.67 -10.91 11.34
N LYS A 33 17.57 -11.49 10.85
CA LYS A 33 17.09 -12.84 11.20
C LYS A 33 16.79 -13.02 12.70
N HIS A 34 16.53 -11.93 13.42
CA HIS A 34 15.97 -11.99 14.77
C HIS A 34 14.47 -12.26 14.67
N GLU A 35 14.09 -13.53 14.83
CA GLU A 35 12.71 -13.97 14.67
C GLU A 35 12.00 -14.09 16.01
N ILE A 36 11.39 -12.99 16.45
CA ILE A 36 10.49 -13.01 17.60
C ILE A 36 9.07 -12.94 17.07
N GLU A 37 8.26 -13.98 17.31
CA GLU A 37 6.87 -14.08 16.81
C GLU A 37 6.03 -12.87 17.20
N ILE A 38 6.22 -12.35 18.41
CA ILE A 38 5.49 -11.20 18.92
C ILE A 38 5.70 -9.94 18.06
N PHE A 39 6.86 -9.83 17.39
CA PHE A 39 7.14 -8.73 16.48
C PHE A 39 6.30 -8.79 15.21
N LYS A 40 5.96 -9.98 14.71
CA LYS A 40 5.02 -10.14 13.60
C LYS A 40 3.64 -9.62 14.01
N ILE A 41 3.22 -9.86 15.25
CA ILE A 41 1.94 -9.39 15.80
C ILE A 41 1.92 -7.87 15.89
N TYR A 42 2.95 -7.26 16.50
CA TYR A 42 3.06 -5.81 16.58
C TYR A 42 3.08 -5.14 15.20
N PHE A 43 3.83 -5.69 14.24
CA PHE A 43 3.87 -5.15 12.88
C PHE A 43 2.48 -5.11 12.23
N ASN A 44 1.70 -6.19 12.34
CA ASN A 44 0.37 -6.26 11.77
C ASN A 44 -0.61 -5.31 12.47
N ILE A 45 -0.56 -5.21 13.80
CA ILE A 45 -1.38 -4.25 14.55
C ILE A 45 -1.08 -2.82 14.10
N ILE A 46 0.20 -2.46 13.99
CA ILE A 46 0.62 -1.12 13.54
C ILE A 46 0.13 -0.86 12.12
N PHE A 47 0.29 -1.83 11.21
CA PHE A 47 -0.20 -1.73 9.83
C PHE A 47 -1.73 -1.53 9.76
N LEU A 48 -2.48 -2.31 10.53
CA LEU A 48 -3.94 -2.25 10.56
C LEU A 48 -4.42 -0.90 11.11
N VAL A 49 -3.82 -0.40 12.19
CA VAL A 49 -4.12 0.94 12.71
C VAL A 49 -3.76 2.01 11.68
N ALA A 50 -2.58 1.93 11.05
CA ALA A 50 -2.14 2.90 10.05
C ALA A 50 -3.06 2.96 8.82
N SER A 51 -3.50 1.81 8.31
CA SER A 51 -4.43 1.75 7.17
C SER A 51 -5.83 2.29 7.52
N ILE A 52 -6.33 2.04 8.73
CA ILE A 52 -7.59 2.64 9.20
C ILE A 52 -7.45 4.16 9.33
N THR A 53 -6.31 4.67 9.81
CA THR A 53 -6.11 6.11 9.97
C THR A 53 -6.13 6.88 8.63
N ASP A 54 -5.69 6.26 7.52
CA ASP A 54 -5.81 6.85 6.17
C ASP A 54 -7.28 7.00 5.72
N TYR A 55 -8.10 5.99 5.99
CA TYR A 55 -9.52 6.11 5.66
C TYR A 55 -10.19 7.22 6.49
N LEU A 56 -9.84 7.30 7.78
CA LEU A 56 -10.41 8.26 8.72
C LEU A 56 -9.97 9.70 8.42
N ASP A 57 -8.70 9.94 8.10
CA ASP A 57 -8.21 11.30 7.81
C ASP A 57 -8.90 11.89 6.57
N GLY A 58 -9.06 11.09 5.50
CA GLY A 58 -9.77 11.48 4.29
C GLY A 58 -11.27 11.65 4.51
N PHE A 59 -11.89 10.85 5.38
CA PHE A 59 -13.29 11.01 5.76
C PHE A 59 -13.51 12.32 6.53
N ILE A 60 -12.71 12.56 7.57
CA ILE A 60 -12.81 13.75 8.43
C ILE A 60 -12.49 15.02 7.63
N ALA A 61 -11.46 15.01 6.78
CA ALA A 61 -11.10 16.16 5.96
C ALA A 61 -12.23 16.58 5.02
N ARG A 62 -12.96 15.62 4.42
CA ARG A 62 -14.11 15.89 3.56
C ARG A 62 -15.35 16.31 4.34
N LYS A 63 -15.69 15.60 5.42
CA LYS A 63 -16.91 15.84 6.20
C LYS A 63 -16.88 17.18 6.93
N PHE A 64 -15.72 17.58 7.45
CA PHE A 64 -15.55 18.81 8.23
C PHE A 64 -14.87 19.93 7.44
N LEU A 65 -14.73 19.80 6.11
CA LEU A 65 -14.08 20.79 5.24
C LEU A 65 -12.67 21.21 5.73
N GLN A 66 -11.95 20.30 6.40
CA GLN A 66 -10.65 20.55 7.00
C GLN A 66 -9.47 20.31 6.04
N THR A 67 -9.70 20.38 4.73
CA THR A 67 -8.61 20.16 3.75
C THR A 67 -7.48 21.17 3.94
N THR A 68 -6.24 20.70 4.00
CA THR A 68 -5.05 21.56 4.13
C THR A 68 -4.01 21.24 3.07
N ILE A 69 -3.12 22.19 2.79
CA ILE A 69 -1.97 21.99 1.91
C ILE A 69 -1.05 20.90 2.48
N PHE A 70 -0.88 20.88 3.81
CA PHE A 70 -0.11 19.85 4.49
C PHE A 70 -0.69 18.45 4.23
N GLY A 71 -1.95 18.19 4.56
CA GLY A 71 -2.57 16.88 4.31
C GLY A 71 -2.52 16.48 2.84
N LYS A 72 -2.87 17.39 1.92
CA LYS A 72 -2.79 17.14 0.46
C LYS A 72 -1.41 16.67 -0.02
N PHE A 73 -0.33 17.09 0.65
CA PHE A 73 1.03 16.72 0.29
C PHE A 73 1.52 15.48 1.06
N PHE A 74 1.24 15.40 2.36
CA PHE A 74 1.75 14.34 3.22
C PHE A 74 0.91 13.05 3.17
N ASP A 75 -0.41 13.11 2.96
CA ASP A 75 -1.26 11.92 2.89
C ASP A 75 -0.79 10.98 1.76
N PRO A 76 -0.56 11.45 0.51
CA PRO A 76 -0.09 10.59 -0.58
C PRO A 76 1.33 10.02 -0.36
N ILE A 77 2.14 10.67 0.46
CA ILE A 77 3.49 10.20 0.81
C ILE A 77 3.39 9.10 1.86
N ALA A 78 2.63 9.35 2.94
CA ALA A 78 2.42 8.41 4.02
C ALA A 78 1.78 7.10 3.51
N ASP A 79 0.79 7.21 2.62
CA ASP A 79 0.16 6.07 1.94
C ASP A 79 1.18 5.17 1.23
N LYS A 80 2.06 5.78 0.43
CA LYS A 80 3.04 5.04 -0.37
C LYS A 80 4.07 4.37 0.52
N LEU A 81 4.55 5.07 1.54
CA LEU A 81 5.50 4.50 2.49
C LEU A 81 4.89 3.31 3.23
N LEU A 82 3.64 3.41 3.67
CA LEU A 82 2.93 2.31 4.33
C LEU A 82 2.85 1.07 3.43
N VAL A 83 2.44 1.23 2.16
CA VAL A 83 2.36 0.12 1.20
C VAL A 83 3.73 -0.47 0.91
N ILE A 84 4.76 0.37 0.68
CA ILE A 84 6.12 -0.08 0.36
C ILE A 84 6.74 -0.86 1.52
N ILE A 85 6.72 -0.30 2.74
CA ILE A 85 7.33 -0.95 3.92
C ILE A 85 6.64 -2.27 4.24
N SER A 86 5.31 -2.31 4.14
CA SER A 86 4.55 -3.54 4.41
C SER A 86 4.77 -4.62 3.36
N SER A 87 4.83 -4.22 2.08
CA SER A 87 5.12 -5.15 0.98
C SER A 87 6.55 -5.69 1.03
N PHE A 88 7.51 -4.85 1.44
CA PHE A 88 8.90 -5.27 1.62
C PHE A 88 9.06 -6.22 2.81
N TYR A 89 8.35 -5.96 3.92
CA TYR A 89 8.29 -6.89 5.04
C TYR A 89 7.66 -8.24 4.64
N LEU A 90 6.57 -8.23 3.85
CA LEU A 90 5.97 -9.43 3.29
C LEU A 90 6.95 -10.22 2.41
N LEU A 91 7.73 -9.54 1.56
CA LEU A 91 8.74 -10.18 0.72
C LEU A 91 9.76 -10.97 1.56
N ILE A 92 10.25 -10.37 2.65
CA ILE A 92 11.20 -11.03 3.57
C ILE A 92 10.54 -12.20 4.31
N LEU A 93 9.27 -12.05 4.71
CA LEU A 93 8.50 -13.15 5.31
C LEU A 93 8.38 -14.34 4.36
N CYS A 94 8.11 -14.10 3.08
CA CYS A 94 7.99 -15.14 2.06
C CYS A 94 9.34 -15.82 1.77
N GLN A 95 10.45 -15.08 1.79
CA GLN A 95 11.78 -15.62 1.46
C GLN A 95 12.36 -16.52 2.58
N ASN A 96 12.12 -16.20 3.85
CA ASN A 96 12.73 -16.91 4.98
C ASN A 96 11.94 -18.17 5.43
N ASN A 97 11.25 -18.87 4.52
CA ASN A 97 10.46 -20.09 4.79
C ASN A 97 9.44 -19.98 5.94
N ASN A 98 9.04 -18.76 6.29
CA ASN A 98 8.16 -18.50 7.43
C ASN A 98 6.68 -18.41 7.04
N LEU A 99 6.41 -18.52 5.75
CA LEU A 99 5.11 -18.26 5.17
C LEU A 99 4.55 -19.43 4.36
N LEU A 100 5.40 -20.32 3.85
CA LEU A 100 5.06 -21.47 3.02
C LEU A 100 6.23 -22.46 2.99
N HIS A 101 5.95 -23.76 2.83
CA HIS A 101 6.97 -24.81 2.79
C HIS A 101 6.99 -25.62 1.48
N GLN A 102 6.19 -25.27 0.46
CA GLN A 102 6.04 -26.11 -0.74
C GLN A 102 6.02 -25.39 -2.11
N ASP A 103 5.85 -24.06 -2.17
CA ASP A 103 5.74 -23.29 -3.44
C ASP A 103 6.23 -21.83 -3.27
N ASN A 104 7.30 -21.64 -2.50
CA ASN A 104 7.72 -20.30 -2.02
C ASN A 104 8.11 -19.36 -3.15
N GLU A 105 8.74 -19.90 -4.20
CA GLU A 105 9.21 -19.10 -5.33
C GLU A 105 8.07 -18.39 -6.07
N LYS A 106 6.93 -19.07 -6.27
CA LYS A 106 5.78 -18.47 -6.96
C LYS A 106 5.20 -17.30 -6.17
N ILE A 107 5.08 -17.46 -4.86
CA ILE A 107 4.47 -16.44 -3.98
C ILE A 107 5.40 -15.25 -3.81
N VAL A 108 6.70 -15.50 -3.61
CA VAL A 108 7.72 -14.44 -3.64
C VAL A 108 7.63 -13.66 -4.96
N ASN A 109 7.52 -14.36 -6.10
CA ASN A 109 7.39 -13.71 -7.41
C ASN A 109 6.11 -12.88 -7.54
N TYR A 110 4.97 -13.35 -7.02
CA TYR A 110 3.73 -12.57 -7.02
C TYR A 110 3.82 -11.33 -6.12
N VAL A 111 4.37 -11.45 -4.91
CA VAL A 111 4.55 -10.32 -3.99
C VAL A 111 5.53 -9.30 -4.56
N LEU A 112 6.63 -9.76 -5.15
CA LEU A 112 7.60 -8.90 -5.83
C LEU A 112 6.96 -8.18 -7.02
N SER A 113 6.21 -8.90 -7.85
CA SER A 113 5.47 -8.33 -8.99
C SER A 113 4.46 -7.27 -8.52
N PHE A 114 3.72 -7.57 -7.44
CA PHE A 114 2.78 -6.64 -6.81
C PHE A 114 3.47 -5.34 -6.34
N LEU A 115 4.61 -5.45 -5.65
CA LEU A 115 5.41 -4.31 -5.19
C LEU A 115 5.86 -3.46 -6.39
N ILE A 116 6.52 -4.09 -7.38
CA ILE A 116 7.10 -3.40 -8.54
C ILE A 116 6.02 -2.69 -9.34
N VAL A 117 4.94 -3.39 -9.70
CA VAL A 117 3.83 -2.83 -10.47
C VAL A 117 3.16 -1.68 -9.72
N THR A 118 3.00 -1.80 -8.40
CA THR A 118 2.46 -0.72 -7.55
C THR A 118 3.34 0.54 -7.61
N ILE A 119 4.66 0.39 -7.43
CA ILE A 119 5.61 1.51 -7.44
C ILE A 119 5.63 2.18 -8.80
N ILE A 120 5.78 1.41 -9.89
CA ILE A 120 5.83 1.93 -11.26
C ILE A 120 4.56 2.72 -11.57
N ARG A 121 3.39 2.13 -11.30
CA ARG A 121 2.09 2.77 -11.56
C ARG A 121 1.94 4.05 -10.75
N ASP A 122 2.28 4.03 -9.46
CA ASP A 122 2.15 5.20 -8.59
C ASP A 122 3.14 6.31 -8.95
N PHE A 123 4.30 5.98 -9.52
CA PHE A 123 5.26 6.92 -10.08
C PHE A 123 4.74 7.56 -11.37
N ILE A 124 4.23 6.77 -12.30
CA ILE A 124 3.62 7.26 -13.55
C ILE A 124 2.47 8.22 -13.23
N VAL A 125 1.55 7.82 -12.35
CA VAL A 125 0.41 8.67 -11.96
C VAL A 125 0.88 9.98 -11.31
N MET A 126 1.94 9.98 -10.51
CA MET A 126 2.54 11.21 -9.98
C MET A 126 3.08 12.10 -11.10
N GLY A 127 3.86 11.55 -12.03
CA GLY A 127 4.41 12.30 -13.15
C GLY A 127 3.32 12.99 -13.97
N ILE A 128 2.25 12.26 -14.31
CA ILE A 128 1.13 12.82 -15.08
C ILE A 128 0.40 13.92 -14.28
N ARG A 129 0.26 13.78 -12.94
CA ARG A 129 -0.30 14.85 -12.10
C ARG A 129 0.55 16.11 -12.09
N LEU A 130 1.87 15.96 -12.07
CA LEU A 130 2.80 17.11 -12.13
C LEU A 130 2.63 17.86 -13.46
N LEU A 131 2.60 17.13 -14.57
CA LEU A 131 2.39 17.71 -15.91
C LEU A 131 1.03 18.44 -16.02
N ALA A 132 -0.03 17.89 -15.43
CA ALA A 132 -1.34 18.54 -15.42
C ALA A 132 -1.37 19.80 -14.55
N PHE A 133 -0.62 19.81 -13.44
CA PHE A 133 -0.51 20.96 -12.55
C PHE A 133 0.11 22.17 -13.27
N GLU A 134 1.16 21.97 -14.07
CA GLU A 134 1.77 23.03 -14.88
C GLU A 134 0.78 23.67 -15.86
N LYS A 135 -0.08 22.86 -16.46
CA LYS A 135 -1.12 23.32 -17.41
C LYS A 135 -2.39 23.86 -16.73
N LYS A 136 -2.39 24.04 -15.40
CA LYS A 136 -3.58 24.40 -14.60
C LYS A 136 -4.77 23.46 -14.82
N HIS A 137 -4.51 22.24 -15.30
CA HIS A 137 -5.55 21.24 -15.54
C HIS A 137 -5.76 20.43 -14.26
N ILE A 138 -6.94 20.58 -13.65
CA ILE A 138 -7.28 19.86 -12.42
C ILE A 138 -7.62 18.41 -12.80
N MET A 139 -6.80 17.46 -12.35
CA MET A 139 -7.08 16.04 -12.54
C MET A 139 -8.14 15.55 -11.56
N THR A 140 -9.28 15.10 -12.10
CA THR A 140 -10.31 14.45 -11.30
C THR A 140 -9.86 13.06 -10.85
N PRO A 141 -10.06 12.68 -9.58
CA PRO A 141 -9.74 11.34 -9.10
C PRO A 141 -10.51 10.26 -9.88
N SER A 142 -9.81 9.26 -10.43
CA SER A 142 -10.46 8.13 -11.09
C SER A 142 -11.00 7.11 -10.09
N PHE A 143 -12.12 6.46 -10.41
CA PHE A 143 -12.69 5.38 -9.61
C PHE A 143 -11.69 4.22 -9.45
N GLY A 144 -11.00 3.83 -10.54
CA GLY A 144 -9.95 2.81 -10.50
C GLY A 144 -8.80 3.17 -9.55
N GLY A 145 -8.48 4.46 -9.42
CA GLY A 145 -7.49 4.95 -8.46
C GLY A 145 -7.85 4.60 -7.02
N LYS A 146 -9.12 4.78 -6.63
CA LYS A 146 -9.65 4.47 -5.30
C LYS A 146 -9.81 2.96 -5.06
N LEU A 147 -10.26 2.23 -6.08
CA LEU A 147 -10.42 0.79 -5.99
C LEU A 147 -9.07 0.10 -5.73
N LYS A 148 -8.01 0.54 -6.44
CA LYS A 148 -6.64 0.04 -6.25
C LYS A 148 -6.16 0.20 -4.81
N THR A 149 -6.33 1.38 -4.20
CA THR A 149 -5.80 1.62 -2.85
C THR A 149 -6.52 0.75 -1.82
N PHE A 150 -7.84 0.63 -1.94
CA PHE A 150 -8.65 -0.23 -1.10
C PHE A 150 -8.19 -1.70 -1.18
N LEU A 151 -7.98 -2.21 -2.39
CA LEU A 151 -7.54 -3.59 -2.59
C LEU A 151 -6.10 -3.82 -2.13
N ASN A 152 -5.19 -2.87 -2.33
CA ASN A 152 -3.83 -2.96 -1.79
C ASN A 152 -3.82 -3.14 -0.28
N PHE A 153 -4.59 -2.33 0.46
CA PHE A 153 -4.64 -2.46 1.92
C PHE A 153 -5.28 -3.78 2.36
N ILE A 154 -6.33 -4.23 1.69
CA ILE A 154 -6.95 -5.53 1.99
C ILE A 154 -6.00 -6.68 1.71
N SER A 155 -5.35 -6.70 0.55
CA SER A 155 -4.41 -7.77 0.18
C SER A 155 -3.25 -7.86 1.18
N ILE A 156 -2.64 -6.72 1.51
CA ILE A 156 -1.54 -6.70 2.49
C ILE A 156 -2.03 -7.14 3.88
N SER A 157 -3.22 -6.71 4.31
CA SER A 157 -3.81 -7.13 5.59
C SER A 157 -4.01 -8.63 5.66
N ILE A 158 -4.64 -9.22 4.63
CA ILE A 158 -4.90 -10.67 4.55
C ILE A 158 -3.58 -11.44 4.57
N MET A 159 -2.58 -10.96 3.82
CA MET A 159 -1.27 -11.60 3.79
C MET A 159 -0.53 -11.55 5.13
N LEU A 160 -0.50 -10.40 5.80
CA LEU A 160 0.12 -10.28 7.12
C LEU A 160 -0.59 -11.15 8.16
N LEU A 161 -1.92 -11.23 8.10
CA LEU A 161 -2.72 -12.09 8.97
C LEU A 161 -2.48 -13.57 8.68
N SER A 162 -2.37 -13.94 7.39
CA SER A 162 -2.05 -15.31 6.98
C SER A 162 -0.71 -15.80 7.53
N ALA A 163 0.31 -14.93 7.52
CA ALA A 163 1.63 -15.21 8.08
C ALA A 163 1.64 -15.46 9.59
N GLN A 164 0.62 -15.00 10.30
CA GLN A 164 0.47 -15.21 11.75
C GLN A 164 -0.33 -16.48 12.02
N LEU A 165 -1.42 -16.68 11.29
CA LEU A 165 -2.32 -17.82 11.48
C LEU A 165 -1.70 -19.13 11.02
N GLU A 166 -0.76 -19.12 10.08
CA GLU A 166 -0.15 -20.33 9.54
C GLU A 166 0.40 -21.26 10.63
N ARG A 167 1.17 -20.76 11.62
CA ARG A 167 1.69 -21.62 12.70
C ARG A 167 0.58 -22.27 13.51
N PHE A 168 -0.47 -21.52 13.82
CA PHE A 168 -1.62 -22.00 14.58
C PHE A 168 -2.47 -23.01 13.78
N CYS A 169 -2.77 -22.70 12.52
CA CYS A 169 -3.57 -23.55 11.63
C CYS A 169 -2.80 -24.79 11.17
N PHE A 170 -1.48 -24.72 11.00
CA PHE A 170 -0.63 -25.85 10.64
C PHE A 170 -0.65 -26.94 11.71
N GLN A 171 -0.66 -26.56 13.01
CA GLN A 171 -0.75 -27.52 14.11
C GLN A 171 -2.10 -28.22 14.18
N LEU A 172 -3.20 -27.52 13.85
CA LEU A 172 -4.56 -28.04 14.03
C LEU A 172 -5.14 -28.70 12.77
N PHE A 173 -4.85 -28.19 11.57
CA PHE A 173 -5.55 -28.58 10.33
C PHE A 173 -4.66 -28.51 9.07
N PRO A 174 -3.75 -29.47 8.85
CA PRO A 174 -2.77 -29.42 7.75
C PRO A 174 -3.40 -29.40 6.34
N ARG A 175 -4.59 -29.98 6.14
CA ARG A 175 -5.27 -30.01 4.83
C ARG A 175 -5.90 -28.67 4.41
N TYR A 176 -6.17 -27.76 5.35
CA TYR A 176 -6.80 -26.47 5.02
C TYR A 176 -5.79 -25.42 4.50
N ASN A 177 -4.50 -25.63 4.75
CA ASN A 177 -3.44 -24.70 4.35
C ASN A 177 -3.32 -24.56 2.83
N LEU A 178 -3.42 -25.66 2.07
CA LEU A 178 -3.37 -25.65 0.60
C LEU A 178 -4.45 -24.75 -0.02
N LYS A 179 -5.67 -24.77 0.55
CA LYS A 179 -6.78 -23.93 0.08
C LYS A 179 -6.54 -22.44 0.39
N MET A 180 -5.94 -22.14 1.53
CA MET A 180 -5.64 -20.77 1.95
C MET A 180 -4.59 -20.11 1.03
N TYR A 181 -3.54 -20.83 0.65
CA TYR A 181 -2.53 -20.30 -0.27
C TYR A 181 -3.06 -20.07 -1.68
N PHE A 182 -3.90 -20.98 -2.18
CA PHE A 182 -4.57 -20.79 -3.46
C PHE A 182 -5.41 -19.50 -3.48
N PHE A 183 -6.13 -19.23 -2.38
CA PHE A 183 -6.92 -18.01 -2.23
C PHE A 183 -6.06 -16.73 -2.19
N ILE A 184 -4.94 -16.74 -1.45
CA ILE A 184 -3.99 -15.62 -1.39
C ILE A 184 -3.41 -15.32 -2.78
N ASN A 185 -3.05 -16.35 -3.55
CA ASN A 185 -2.54 -16.19 -4.91
C ASN A 185 -3.56 -15.53 -5.84
N ILE A 186 -4.83 -15.96 -5.78
CA ILE A 186 -5.91 -15.33 -6.55
C ILE A 186 -6.04 -13.85 -6.19
N ILE A 187 -6.02 -13.52 -4.91
CA ILE A 187 -6.11 -12.12 -4.45
C ILE A 187 -4.95 -11.28 -5.01
N LEU A 188 -3.71 -11.79 -4.95
CA LEU A 188 -2.55 -11.08 -5.46
C LEU A 188 -2.63 -10.84 -6.97
N ILE A 189 -3.01 -11.87 -7.74
CA ILE A 189 -3.16 -11.77 -9.19
C ILE A 189 -4.24 -10.76 -9.55
N LEU A 190 -5.41 -10.82 -8.89
CA LEU A 190 -6.49 -9.86 -9.09
C LEU A 190 -6.05 -8.43 -8.74
N ASN A 191 -5.28 -8.27 -7.67
CA ASN A 191 -4.82 -6.95 -7.26
C ASN A 191 -3.81 -6.37 -8.26
N ILE A 192 -2.84 -7.17 -8.72
CA ILE A 192 -1.91 -6.79 -9.80
C ILE A 192 -2.68 -6.37 -11.04
N PHE A 193 -3.66 -7.17 -11.46
CA PHE A 193 -4.51 -6.85 -12.61
C PHE A 193 -5.20 -5.49 -12.47
N ILE A 194 -5.78 -5.22 -11.30
CA ILE A 194 -6.48 -3.96 -11.03
C ILE A 194 -5.52 -2.77 -10.99
N ILE A 195 -4.30 -2.93 -10.45
CA ILE A 195 -3.28 -1.89 -10.48
C ILE A 195 -2.93 -1.52 -11.93
N ILE A 196 -2.72 -2.52 -12.79
CA ILE A 196 -2.40 -2.34 -14.22
C ILE A 196 -3.56 -1.63 -14.92
N VAL A 197 -4.78 -2.16 -14.83
CA VAL A 197 -5.98 -1.58 -15.46
C VAL A 197 -6.19 -0.15 -14.99
N SER A 198 -6.05 0.11 -13.69
CA SER A 198 -6.15 1.46 -13.15
C SER A 198 -5.06 2.40 -13.66
N GLY A 199 -3.84 1.91 -13.87
CA GLY A 199 -2.75 2.70 -14.45
C GLY A 199 -3.04 3.06 -15.90
N MET A 200 -3.47 2.07 -16.70
CA MET A 200 -3.86 2.28 -18.10
C MET A 200 -5.02 3.26 -18.24
N ASP A 201 -6.09 3.09 -17.45
CA ASP A 201 -7.23 4.01 -17.44
C ASP A 201 -6.80 5.45 -17.15
N TYR A 202 -5.87 5.63 -16.21
CA TYR A 202 -5.34 6.95 -15.89
C TYR A 202 -4.54 7.58 -17.03
N ILE A 203 -3.69 6.78 -17.70
CA ILE A 203 -2.90 7.24 -18.85
C ILE A 203 -3.83 7.61 -20.00
N LEU A 204 -4.78 6.75 -20.36
CA LEU A 204 -5.69 6.95 -21.49
C LEU A 204 -6.56 8.19 -21.31
N LYS A 205 -7.14 8.39 -20.12
CA LYS A 205 -7.95 9.59 -19.83
C LYS A 205 -7.14 10.89 -19.94
N ASN A 206 -5.84 10.83 -19.71
CA ASN A 206 -4.96 11.99 -19.72
C ASN A 206 -4.02 12.02 -20.93
N PHE A 207 -4.25 11.15 -21.93
CA PHE A 207 -3.35 10.98 -23.06
C PHE A 207 -3.19 12.27 -23.88
N LYS A 208 -4.28 13.04 -24.07
CA LYS A 208 -4.24 14.34 -24.77
C LYS A 208 -3.35 15.35 -24.06
N LEU A 209 -3.37 15.39 -22.72
CA LEU A 209 -2.49 16.26 -21.93
C LEU A 209 -1.02 15.86 -22.08
N ILE A 210 -0.74 14.55 -22.03
CA ILE A 210 0.60 14.01 -22.21
C ILE A 210 1.12 14.36 -23.61
N TYR A 211 0.34 14.06 -24.65
CA TYR A 211 0.70 14.30 -26.05
C TYR A 211 0.97 15.79 -26.34
N THR A 212 0.13 16.68 -25.82
CA THR A 212 0.33 18.13 -26.00
C THR A 212 1.55 18.68 -25.26
N ASN A 213 2.03 18.03 -24.19
CA ASN A 213 3.28 18.41 -23.51
C ASN A 213 4.52 17.92 -24.25
N PHE A 214 4.49 16.71 -24.82
CA PHE A 214 5.61 16.19 -25.60
C PHE A 214 5.82 16.95 -26.91
N ASN A 215 4.75 17.48 -27.50
CA ASN A 215 4.81 18.22 -28.76
C ASN A 215 4.96 19.74 -28.59
N SER A 216 4.81 20.28 -27.38
CA SER A 216 5.21 21.67 -27.10
C SER A 216 6.74 21.72 -26.96
N LYS A 217 7.44 21.73 -28.09
CA LYS A 217 8.84 22.16 -28.13
C LYS A 217 8.85 23.69 -28.05
N ASN A 218 9.46 24.19 -26.98
CA ASN A 218 9.88 25.58 -26.70
C ASN A 218 8.76 26.61 -26.55
#